data_AF-A0A164PBU1-F1
#
_entry.id   AF-A0A164PBU1-F1
#
_cell.length_a   1.000
_cell.length_b   1.000
_cell.length_c   1.000
_cell.angle_alpha   90.00
_cell.angle_beta   90.00
_cell.angle_gamma   90.00
#
_symmetry.space_group_name_H-M   'P 1'
#
loop_
_entity.id
_entity.type
_entity.pdbx_description
1 polymer ?
#
loop_
_entity_poly.entity_id
_entity_poly.type
_entity_poly.pdbx_seq_one_letter_code
_entity_poly.pdbx_strand_id
1 'polypeptide(L)' 'ITYTGRKSGKEFTIPVGYKRRGDEVTIGVAMPDKKSWWRNFYPDGGPIRIELDGTTRTGRAVAHKDGDSVHVKVQLDT' A
#
# COMPACT_ATOMS: atom_id res chain seq x y z
N ILE A 1 -3.32 -6.18 -2.59
CA ILE A 1 -2.87 -5.79 -1.23
C ILE A 1 -3.98 -6.03 -0.24
N THR A 2 -3.63 -6.32 1.00
CA THR A 2 -4.55 -6.45 2.13
C THR A 2 -4.08 -5.56 3.29
N TYR A 3 -5.02 -4.83 3.88
CA TYR A 3 -4.74 -3.87 4.97
C TYR A 3 -5.92 -3.75 5.93
N THR A 4 -5.64 -3.28 7.15
CA THR A 4 -6.67 -2.95 8.14
C THR A 4 -7.04 -1.46 8.05
N GLY A 5 -8.33 -1.17 7.87
CA GLY A 5 -8.83 0.19 7.78
C GLY A 5 -8.68 0.95 9.09
N ARG A 6 -7.91 2.04 9.10
CA ARG A 6 -7.58 2.83 10.31
C ARG A 6 -8.79 3.38 11.07
N LYS A 7 -9.92 3.57 10.39
CA LYS A 7 -11.17 4.07 11.01
C LYS A 7 -12.12 2.95 11.44
N SER A 8 -12.14 1.83 10.72
CA SER A 8 -13.15 0.78 10.91
C SER A 8 -12.61 -0.47 11.58
N GLY A 9 -11.29 -0.65 11.65
CA GLY A 9 -10.66 -1.90 12.11
C GLY A 9 -10.90 -3.10 11.19
N LYS A 10 -11.64 -2.95 10.09
CA LYS A 10 -11.94 -4.03 9.15
C LYS A 10 -10.79 -4.28 8.20
N GLU A 11 -10.64 -5.52 7.79
CA GLU A 11 -9.70 -5.90 6.75
C GLU A 11 -10.28 -5.66 5.36
N PHE A 12 -9.45 -5.15 4.45
CA PHE A 12 -9.80 -4.91 3.05
C PHE A 12 -8.72 -5.51 2.14
N THR A 13 -9.15 -6.21 1.09
CA THR A 13 -8.29 -6.72 0.03
C THR A 13 -8.67 -6.08 -1.30
N ILE A 14 -7.71 -5.45 -1.98
CA ILE A 14 -7.93 -4.81 -3.27
C ILE A 14 -6.80 -5.14 -4.26
N PRO A 15 -7.12 -5.34 -5.56
CA PRO A 15 -6.12 -5.42 -6.61
C PRO A 15 -5.51 -4.03 -6.87
N VAL A 16 -4.21 -3.99 -7.15
CA VAL A 16 -3.47 -2.77 -7.47
C VAL A 16 -2.42 -3.03 -8.54
N GLY A 17 -2.13 -2.02 -9.36
CA GLY A 17 -0.93 -2.02 -10.21
C GLY A 17 0.31 -1.64 -9.39
N TYR A 18 1.44 -2.28 -9.66
CA TYR A 18 2.68 -2.05 -8.91
C TYR A 18 3.93 -2.15 -9.79
N LYS A 19 5.04 -1.63 -9.29
CA LYS A 19 6.41 -1.90 -9.76
C LYS A 19 7.19 -2.50 -8.60
N ARG A 20 8.05 -3.48 -8.86
CA ARG A 20 8.88 -4.13 -7.83
C ARG A 20 10.36 -4.09 -8.22
N ARG A 21 11.23 -3.82 -7.24
CA ARG A 21 12.69 -3.90 -7.34
C ARG A 21 13.23 -4.57 -6.07
N GLY A 22 13.62 -5.84 -6.18
CA GLY A 22 14.00 -6.63 -5.01
C GLY A 22 12.85 -6.73 -4.01
N ASP A 23 13.09 -6.23 -2.80
CA ASP A 23 12.13 -6.22 -1.69
C ASP A 23 11.38 -4.89 -1.55
N GLU A 24 11.55 -3.94 -2.47
CA GLU A 24 10.74 -2.72 -2.52
C GLU A 24 9.63 -2.87 -3.58
N VAL A 25 8.39 -2.57 -3.19
CA VAL A 25 7.24 -2.46 -4.09
C VAL A 25 6.70 -1.03 -4.06
N THR A 26 6.53 -0.43 -5.24
CA THR A 26 5.88 0.88 -5.40
C THR A 26 4.51 0.70 -6.04
N ILE A 27 3.47 1.19 -5.36
CA ILE A 27 2.09 1.19 -5.82
C ILE A 27 1.69 2.63 -6.16
N GLY A 28 1.39 2.89 -7.43
CA GLY A 28 0.84 4.17 -7.85
C GLY A 28 -0.64 4.28 -7.51
N VAL A 29 -1.07 5.41 -6.95
CA VAL A 29 -2.48 5.65 -6.62
C VAL A 29 -3.10 6.56 -7.67
N ALA A 30 -3.69 5.98 -8.71
CA ALA A 30 -4.42 6.76 -9.71
C ALA A 30 -5.64 7.45 -9.07
N MET A 31 -5.89 8.72 -9.39
CA MET A 31 -7.00 9.52 -8.84
C MET A 31 -7.09 9.41 -7.30
N PRO A 32 -6.08 9.90 -6.56
CA PRO A 32 -6.00 9.72 -5.11
C PRO A 32 -7.05 10.52 -4.32
N ASP A 33 -7.63 11.54 -4.93
CA ASP A 33 -8.81 12.27 -4.45
C ASP A 33 -10.05 11.37 -4.37
N LYS A 34 -10.24 10.48 -5.35
CA LYS A 34 -11.36 9.53 -5.42
C LYS A 34 -11.17 8.26 -4.59
N LYS A 35 -10.00 8.06 -3.97
CA LYS A 35 -9.66 6.84 -3.23
C LYS A 35 -9.17 7.17 -1.83
N SER A 36 -9.66 6.47 -0.82
CA SER A 36 -9.29 6.72 0.59
C SER A 36 -8.27 5.74 1.16
N TRP A 37 -8.06 4.58 0.53
CA TRP A 37 -7.27 3.48 1.09
C TRP A 37 -5.81 3.84 1.38
N TRP A 38 -5.19 4.72 0.58
CA TRP A 38 -3.78 5.10 0.76
C TRP A 38 -3.55 5.87 2.07
N ARG A 39 -4.60 6.50 2.61
CA ARG A 39 -4.54 7.21 3.89
C ARG A 39 -4.32 6.28 5.09
N ASN A 40 -4.50 4.97 4.92
CA ASN A 40 -4.12 4.00 5.96
C ASN A 40 -2.60 3.93 6.19
N PHE A 41 -1.80 4.45 5.25
CA PHE A 41 -0.34 4.42 5.31
C PHE A 41 0.28 5.83 5.33
N TYR A 42 -0.52 6.88 5.51
CA TYR A 42 -0.05 8.28 5.52
C TYR A 42 -0.26 8.93 6.90
N PRO A 43 0.72 9.71 7.41
CA PRO A 43 2.12 9.79 6.95
C PRO A 43 3.00 8.70 7.57
N ASP A 44 2.54 8.07 8.65
CA ASP A 44 3.37 7.24 9.54
C ASP A 44 3.63 5.82 9.00
N GLY A 45 2.90 5.42 7.96
CA GLY A 45 2.92 4.07 7.43
C GLY A 45 2.14 3.06 8.26
N GLY A 46 2.21 1.79 7.87
CA GLY A 46 1.51 0.70 8.53
C GLY A 46 1.81 -0.67 7.94
N PRO A 47 1.43 -1.76 8.62
CA PRO A 47 1.59 -3.11 8.09
C PRO A 47 0.70 -3.34 6.88
N ILE A 48 1.21 -4.12 5.93
CA ILE A 48 0.48 -4.50 4.73
C ILE A 48 0.80 -5.95 4.37
N ARG A 49 -0.16 -6.64 3.76
CA ARG A 49 0.07 -7.89 3.04
C ARG A 49 -0.05 -7.65 1.54
N ILE A 50 0.81 -8.29 0.77
CA ILE A 50 0.78 -8.24 -0.69
C ILE A 50 0.89 -9.64 -1.25
N GLU A 51 0.09 -9.93 -2.25
CA GLU A 51 0.19 -11.16 -3.01
C GLU A 51 1.15 -10.91 -4.18
N LEU A 52 2.25 -11.65 -4.23
CA LEU A 52 3.31 -11.58 -5.23
C LEU A 52 3.70 -13.00 -5.60
N ASP A 53 3.80 -13.30 -6.90
CA ASP A 53 4.27 -14.61 -7.39
C ASP A 53 3.47 -15.79 -6.79
N GLY A 54 2.15 -15.63 -6.62
CA GLY A 54 1.25 -16.62 -6.03
C GLY A 54 1.40 -16.80 -4.50
N THR A 55 2.22 -15.98 -3.85
CA THR A 55 2.51 -16.07 -2.41
C THR A 55 2.13 -14.78 -1.69
N THR A 56 1.59 -14.89 -0.47
CA THR A 56 1.38 -13.73 0.40
C THR A 56 2.68 -13.35 1.11
N ARG A 57 3.12 -12.12 0.91
CA ARG A 57 4.27 -11.49 1.60
C ARG A 57 3.77 -10.40 2.55
N THR A 58 4.44 -10.23 3.68
CA THR A 58 4.23 -9.12 4.61
C THR A 58 5.22 -7.99 4.35
N GLY A 59 4.89 -6.81 4.84
CA GLY A 59 5.79 -5.67 4.79
C GLY A 59 5.23 -4.44 5.49
N ARG A 60 6.01 -3.35 5.43
CA ARG A 60 5.61 -2.03 5.91
C ARG A 60 5.39 -1.09 4.73
N ALA A 61 4.19 -0.53 4.66
CA ALA A 61 3.80 0.47 3.67
C ALA A 61 3.93 1.89 4.22
N VAL A 62 4.38 2.83 3.38
CA VAL A 62 4.35 4.27 3.63
C VAL A 62 3.80 4.97 2.39
N ALA A 63 2.79 5.81 2.57
CA ALA A 63 2.25 6.63 1.50
C ALA A 63 2.98 7.98 1.42
N HIS A 64 3.32 8.39 0.20
CA HIS A 64 3.93 9.68 -0.09
C HIS A 64 3.00 10.47 -1.01
N LYS A 65 2.75 11.73 -0.66
CA LYS A 65 1.99 12.68 -1.45
C LYS A 65 2.94 13.75 -1.99
N ASP A 66 2.92 13.97 -3.30
CA ASP A 66 3.68 14.99 -4.00
C ASP A 66 2.73 15.75 -4.94
N GLY A 67 2.38 16.98 -4.57
CA GLY A 67 1.27 17.70 -5.20
C GLY A 67 -0.02 16.87 -5.16
N ASP A 68 -0.60 16.61 -6.33
CA ASP A 68 -1.79 15.78 -6.50
C ASP A 68 -1.49 14.29 -6.74
N SER A 69 -0.21 13.92 -6.81
CA SER A 69 0.22 12.54 -6.99
C SER A 69 0.40 11.85 -5.64
N VAL A 70 0.01 10.56 -5.59
CA VAL A 70 0.25 9.70 -4.42
C VAL A 70 0.83 8.38 -4.90
N HIS A 71 1.86 7.92 -4.18
CA HIS A 71 2.35 6.55 -4.30
C HIS A 71 2.54 5.94 -2.91
N VAL A 72 2.45 4.62 -2.83
CA VAL A 72 2.71 3.85 -1.62
C VAL A 72 3.93 3.00 -1.86
N LYS A 73 4.98 3.21 -1.05
CA LYS A 73 6.15 2.35 -1.01
C LYS A 73 5.93 1.27 0.03
N VAL A 74 6.27 0.03 -0.31
CA VAL A 74 6.21 -1.12 0.58
C VAL A 74 7.61 -1.71 0.65
N GLN A 75 8.16 -1.77 1.85
CA GLN A 75 9.34 -2.60 2.14
C GLN A 75 8.84 -3.97 2.57
N LEU A 76 9.17 -5.02 1.82
CA LEU A 76 8.85 -6.39 2.19
C LEU A 76 9.73 -6.85 3.35
N ASP A 77 9.13 -7.67 4.20
CA ASP A 77 9.88 -8.38 5.24
C ASP A 77 10.72 -9.49 4.56
N THR A 78 11.95 -9.66 5.06
CA THR A 78 12.86 -10.77 4.71
C THR A 78 12.41 -12.09 5.28
#